data_AF-A0A838KWY1-F1
#
_entry.id   AF-A0A838KWY1-F1
#
_cell.length_a   1.000
_cell.length_b   1.000
_cell.length_c   1.000
_cell.angle_alpha   90.00
_cell.angle_beta   90.00
_cell.angle_gamma   90.00
#
_symmetry.space_group_name_H-M   'P 1'
#
loop_
_entity.id
_entity.type
_entity.pdbx_description
1 polymer ?
#
loop_
_entity_poly.entity_id
_entity_poly.type
_entity_poly.pdbx_seq_one_letter_code
_entity_poly.pdbx_strand_id
1 'polypeptide(L)'
;DVASLSARVALSRIVASRGGNTLGFLVLDEVFGSLDAGRRNNVLLALERLKRSFGQIFIISHVAEVQESALVDEVWMLEEDEEGKSTVSHVNTSMMPAPDAIAGAAGGT
;
A
#
# COMPACT_ATOMS: atom_id res chain seq x y z
N ASP A 1 -13.73 3.28 7.83
CA ASP A 1 -13.59 2.51 6.57
C ASP A 1 -13.13 1.05 6.69
N VAL A 2 -12.42 0.64 7.75
CA VAL A 2 -11.92 -0.74 7.92
C VAL A 2 -13.01 -1.82 7.80
N ALA A 3 -14.20 -1.62 8.39
CA ALA A 3 -15.26 -2.63 8.35
C ALA A 3 -15.77 -2.91 6.92
N SER A 4 -15.91 -1.85 6.10
CA SER A 4 -16.30 -1.95 4.69
C SER A 4 -15.23 -2.69 3.89
N LEU A 5 -13.95 -2.39 4.13
CA LEU A 5 -12.83 -3.09 3.52
C LEU A 5 -12.82 -4.58 3.90
N SER A 6 -12.93 -4.90 5.19
CA SER A 6 -12.95 -6.28 5.68
C SER A 6 -14.11 -7.08 5.09
N ALA A 7 -15.30 -6.49 5.00
CA ALA A 7 -16.46 -7.13 4.37
C ALA A 7 -16.22 -7.40 2.88
N ARG A 8 -15.66 -6.43 2.14
CA ARG A 8 -15.34 -6.58 0.72
C ARG A 8 -14.30 -7.68 0.49
N VAL A 9 -13.23 -7.70 1.26
CA VAL A 9 -12.19 -8.74 1.20
C VAL A 9 -12.78 -10.12 1.52
N ALA A 10 -13.61 -10.23 2.56
CA ALA A 10 -14.25 -11.48 2.94
C ALA A 10 -15.19 -11.99 1.83
N LEU A 11 -16.02 -11.11 1.28
CA LEU A 11 -16.93 -11.44 0.18
C LEU A 11 -16.16 -11.89 -1.07
N SER A 12 -15.12 -11.14 -1.45
CA SER A 12 -14.26 -11.50 -2.57
C SER A 12 -13.72 -12.92 -2.39
N ARG A 13 -13.15 -13.25 -1.22
CA ARG A 13 -12.62 -14.59 -0.94
C ARG A 13 -13.67 -15.70 -1.04
N ILE A 14 -14.91 -15.44 -0.61
CA ILE A 14 -16.03 -16.38 -0.72
C ILE A 14 -16.43 -16.60 -2.18
N VAL A 15 -16.44 -15.55 -3.00
CA VAL A 15 -16.76 -15.65 -4.43
C VAL A 15 -15.65 -16.41 -5.17
N ALA A 16 -14.39 -16.09 -4.89
CA ALA A 16 -13.24 -16.75 -5.50
C ALA A 16 -13.17 -18.25 -5.17
N SER A 17 -13.44 -18.63 -3.92
CA SER A 17 -13.42 -20.04 -3.51
C SER A 17 -14.51 -20.89 -4.17
N ARG A 18 -15.61 -20.29 -4.60
CA ARG A 18 -16.71 -20.99 -5.30
C ARG A 18 -16.46 -21.17 -6.81
N GLY A 19 -15.62 -20.33 -7.41
CA GLY A 19 -15.34 -20.35 -8.85
C GLY A 19 -14.09 -21.12 -9.26
N GLY A 20 -13.32 -21.68 -8.31
CA GLY A 20 -12.04 -22.33 -8.59
C GLY A 20 -10.92 -21.37 -9.02
N ASN A 21 -11.19 -20.07 -9.03
CA ASN A 21 -10.27 -19.02 -9.49
C ASN A 21 -9.66 -18.32 -8.28
N THR A 22 -8.35 -18.12 -8.27
CA THR A 22 -7.71 -17.26 -7.26
C THR A 22 -8.11 -15.81 -7.51
N LEU A 23 -8.25 -15.03 -6.44
CA LEU A 23 -8.29 -13.57 -6.60
C LEU A 23 -6.94 -13.12 -7.13
N GLY A 24 -6.95 -12.48 -8.29
CA GLY A 24 -5.73 -11.99 -8.92
C GLY A 24 -5.49 -10.49 -8.75
N PHE A 25 -6.47 -9.74 -8.22
CA PHE A 25 -6.40 -8.29 -8.14
C PHE A 25 -7.29 -7.71 -7.03
N LEU A 26 -6.78 -6.73 -6.29
CA LEU A 26 -7.51 -5.97 -5.26
C LEU A 26 -7.25 -4.48 -5.44
N VAL A 27 -8.31 -3.66 -5.48
CA VAL A 27 -8.20 -2.19 -5.51
C VAL A 27 -8.73 -1.61 -4.21
N LEU A 28 -7.94 -0.72 -3.60
CA LEU A 28 -8.26 0.00 -2.37
C LEU A 28 -8.27 1.49 -2.65
N ASP A 29 -9.38 2.15 -2.34
CA ASP A 29 -9.55 3.58 -2.58
C ASP A 29 -9.74 4.32 -1.24
N GLU A 30 -8.80 5.21 -0.93
CA GLU A 30 -8.74 6.07 0.26
C GLU A 30 -9.02 5.40 1.62
N VAL A 31 -8.80 4.08 1.71
CA VAL A 31 -9.16 3.28 2.89
C VAL A 31 -8.38 3.65 4.17
N PHE A 32 -7.33 4.45 4.04
CA PHE A 32 -6.44 4.87 5.12
C PHE A 32 -6.74 6.28 5.66
N GLY A 33 -7.49 7.11 4.95
CA GLY A 33 -7.67 8.53 5.28
C GLY A 33 -8.37 8.77 6.62
N SER A 34 -9.24 7.85 7.07
CA SER A 34 -9.97 7.96 8.34
C SER A 34 -9.32 7.24 9.52
N LEU A 35 -8.11 6.72 9.36
CA LEU A 35 -7.47 5.84 10.34
C LEU A 35 -6.37 6.56 11.12
N ASP A 36 -6.34 6.34 12.43
CA ASP A 36 -5.19 6.70 13.26
C ASP A 36 -3.94 5.87 12.89
N ALA A 37 -2.76 6.31 13.30
CA ALA A 37 -1.48 5.65 12.98
C ALA A 37 -1.45 4.16 13.37
N GLY A 38 -2.01 3.79 14.52
CA GLY A 38 -2.05 2.39 14.97
C GLY A 38 -2.96 1.52 14.09
N ARG A 39 -4.12 2.04 13.72
CA ARG A 39 -5.06 1.38 12.79
C ARG A 39 -4.49 1.27 11.38
N ARG A 40 -3.80 2.30 10.89
CA ARG A 40 -3.11 2.27 9.58
C ARG A 40 -2.09 1.14 9.54
N ASN A 41 -1.23 1.03 10.56
CA ASN A 41 -0.26 -0.06 10.68
C ASN A 41 -0.93 -1.44 10.68
N ASN A 42 -2.04 -1.61 11.42
CA ASN A 42 -2.78 -2.87 11.45
C ASN A 42 -3.36 -3.25 10.07
N VAL A 43 -3.85 -2.27 9.30
CA VAL A 43 -4.36 -2.51 7.94
C VAL A 43 -3.21 -2.85 6.99
N LEU A 44 -2.08 -2.14 7.06
CA LEU A 44 -0.89 -2.47 6.27
C LEU A 44 -0.41 -3.91 6.53
N LEU A 45 -0.30 -4.30 7.79
CA LEU A 45 0.05 -5.68 8.19
C LEU A 45 -0.96 -6.72 7.65
N ALA A 46 -2.24 -6.39 7.63
CA ALA A 46 -3.26 -7.26 7.03
C ALA A 46 -3.11 -7.35 5.51
N LEU A 47 -2.76 -6.26 4.83
CA LEU A 47 -2.54 -6.22 3.39
C LEU A 47 -1.31 -7.04 2.96
N GLU A 48 -0.22 -7.09 3.74
CA GLU A 48 0.92 -7.97 3.42
C GLU A 48 0.49 -9.43 3.32
N ARG A 49 -0.36 -9.85 4.27
CA ARG A 49 -0.88 -11.23 4.31
C ARG A 49 -1.80 -11.49 3.13
N LEU A 50 -2.57 -10.47 2.72
CA LEU A 50 -3.47 -10.55 1.57
C LEU A 50 -2.70 -10.52 0.24
N LYS A 51 -1.54 -9.85 0.14
CA LYS A 51 -0.70 -9.81 -1.08
C LYS A 51 -0.41 -11.22 -1.59
N ARG A 52 -0.10 -12.15 -0.69
CA ARG A 52 0.11 -13.59 -1.00
C ARG A 52 -1.11 -14.29 -1.60
N SER A 53 -2.32 -13.85 -1.27
CA SER A 53 -3.57 -14.47 -1.71
C SER A 53 -4.17 -13.81 -2.94
N PHE A 54 -3.93 -12.51 -3.15
CA PHE A 54 -4.53 -11.72 -4.21
C PHE A 54 -3.60 -11.50 -5.40
N GLY A 55 -2.30 -11.83 -5.31
CA GLY A 55 -1.32 -11.69 -6.41
C GLY A 55 -0.91 -10.23 -6.67
N GLN A 56 -1.87 -9.32 -6.80
CA GLN A 56 -1.65 -7.89 -7.00
C GLN A 56 -2.64 -7.06 -6.18
N ILE A 57 -2.13 -5.99 -5.54
CA ILE A 57 -2.91 -5.03 -4.77
C ILE A 57 -2.59 -3.62 -5.31
N PHE A 58 -3.62 -2.85 -5.63
CA PHE A 58 -3.54 -1.45 -6.05
C PHE A 58 -4.15 -0.56 -4.98
N ILE A 59 -3.45 0.49 -4.60
CA ILE A 59 -3.83 1.37 -3.48
C ILE A 59 -3.86 2.82 -3.96
N ILE A 60 -4.95 3.51 -3.69
CA ILE A 60 -5.12 4.95 -3.87
C ILE A 60 -5.20 5.57 -2.47
N SER A 61 -4.30 6.50 -2.18
CA SER A 61 -4.20 7.13 -0.87
C SER A 61 -3.49 8.47 -0.96
N HIS A 62 -3.98 9.47 -0.24
CA HIS A 62 -3.28 10.74 0.00
C HIS A 62 -2.34 10.69 1.21
N VAL A 63 -2.23 9.55 1.90
CA VAL A 63 -1.42 9.38 3.12
C VAL A 63 0.04 9.02 2.76
N ALA A 64 0.99 9.87 3.12
CA ALA A 64 2.43 9.69 2.85
C ALA A 64 3.00 8.40 3.46
N GLU A 65 2.58 8.04 4.68
CA GLU A 65 3.05 6.84 5.39
C GLU A 65 2.77 5.52 4.64
N VAL A 66 1.76 5.52 3.75
CA VAL A 66 1.47 4.36 2.89
C VAL A 66 2.50 4.23 1.77
N GLN A 67 3.00 5.36 1.26
CA GLN A 67 4.01 5.41 0.20
C GLN A 67 5.38 4.92 0.70
N GLU A 68 5.71 5.22 1.95
CA GLU A 68 6.95 4.79 2.61
C GLU A 68 6.89 3.33 3.11
N SER A 69 5.74 2.68 2.98
CA SER A 69 5.59 1.29 3.42
C SER A 69 6.40 0.36 2.52
N ALA A 70 7.25 -0.49 3.14
CA ALA A 70 8.03 -1.53 2.46
C ALA A 70 7.20 -2.56 1.67
N LEU A 71 5.87 -2.45 1.72
CA LEU A 71 4.93 -3.28 0.98
C LEU A 71 4.73 -2.89 -0.47
N VAL A 72 4.96 -1.61 -0.76
CA VAL A 72 4.64 -1.01 -2.04
C VAL A 72 5.86 -1.17 -2.93
N ASP A 73 5.71 -1.98 -3.98
CA ASP A 73 6.79 -2.21 -4.94
C ASP A 73 6.94 -1.01 -5.89
N GLU A 74 5.82 -0.34 -6.20
CA GLU A 74 5.74 0.74 -7.18
C GLU A 74 4.88 1.90 -6.65
N VAL A 75 5.39 3.12 -6.72
CA VAL A 75 4.67 4.33 -6.28
C VAL A 75 4.43 5.24 -7.48
N TRP A 76 3.17 5.65 -7.64
CA TRP A 76 2.74 6.58 -8.69
C TRP A 76 2.17 7.82 -8.03
N MET A 77 2.69 8.98 -8.41
CA MET A 77 2.24 10.27 -7.92
C MET A 77 1.28 10.88 -8.92
N LEU A 78 0.19 11.44 -8.41
CA LEU A 78 -0.80 12.17 -9.19
C LEU A 78 -0.74 13.63 -8.77
N GLU A 79 -0.51 14.51 -9.74
CA GLU A 79 -0.50 15.96 -9.57
C GLU A 79 -1.57 16.58 -10.48
N GLU A 80 -2.23 17.63 -10.02
CA GLU A 80 -3.15 18.43 -10.81
C GLU A 80 -2.54 19.83 -11.01
N ASP A 81 -2.48 20.29 -12.25
CA ASP A 81 -1.99 21.64 -12.56
C ASP A 81 -3.08 22.71 -12.40
N GLU A 82 -2.70 23.98 -12.53
CA GLU A 82 -3.62 25.13 -12.39
C GLU A 82 -4.71 25.16 -13.48
N GLU A 83 -4.56 24.41 -14.57
CA GLU A 83 -5.55 24.26 -15.65
C GLU A 83 -6.52 23.09 -15.40
N GLY A 84 -6.36 22.36 -14.29
CA GLY A 84 -7.18 21.20 -13.92
C GLY A 84 -6.78 19.91 -14.66
N LYS A 85 -5.58 19.87 -15.26
CA LYS A 85 -5.08 18.68 -15.93
C LYS A 85 -4.28 17.83 -14.95
N SER A 86 -4.68 16.56 -14.83
CA SER A 86 -3.98 15.59 -13.99
C SER A 86 -2.81 14.95 -14.73
N THR A 87 -1.64 14.93 -14.09
CA THR A 87 -0.42 14.28 -14.57
C THR A 87 0.00 13.20 -13.59
N VAL A 88 0.32 12.02 -14.12
CA VAL A 88 0.82 10.89 -13.34
C VAL A 88 2.31 10.70 -13.58
N SER A 89 3.09 10.55 -12.52
CA SER A 89 4.53 10.29 -12.58
C SER A 89 4.91 9.05 -11.75
N HIS A 90 5.84 8.26 -12.26
CA HIS A 90 6.34 7.07 -11.57
C HIS A 90 7.54 7.46 -10.69
N VAL A 91 7.49 7.09 -9.41
CA VAL A 91 8.58 7.34 -8.46
C VAL A 91 9.47 6.11 -8.43
N ASN A 92 10.71 6.28 -8.88
CA ASN A 92 11.68 5.19 -8.87
C ASN A 92 12.21 5.01 -7.44
N THR A 93 11.73 3.96 -6.74
CA THR A 93 12.04 3.70 -5.33
C THR A 93 13.44 3.09 -5.10
N SER A 94 14.33 3.08 -6.11
CA SER A 94 15.70 2.52 -5.99
C SER A 94 16.65 3.33 -5.09
N MET A 95 16.17 4.33 -4.35
CA MET A 95 16.99 5.26 -3.55
C MET A 95 16.66 5.28 -2.05
N MET A 96 15.91 4.32 -1.50
CA MET A 96 15.83 4.18 -0.05
C MET A 96 17.08 3.45 0.48
N PRO A 97 18.00 4.11 1.21
CA PRO A 97 19.11 3.39 1.82
C PRO A 97 18.57 2.43 2.88
N ALA A 98 19.13 1.22 2.93
CA ALA A 98 18.81 0.26 3.97
C ALA A 98 19.05 0.88 5.36
N PRO A 99 18.18 0.62 6.34
CA PRO A 99 18.25 1.22 7.69
C PRO A 99 19.56 0.90 8.45
N ASP A 100 20.35 -0.08 7.99
CA ASP A 100 21.59 -0.50 8.64
C ASP A 100 22.83 0.34 8.26
N ALA A 101 22.73 1.28 7.31
CA ALA A 101 23.90 2.03 6.82
C ALA A 101 24.35 3.20 7.73
N ILE A 102 23.57 3.57 8.75
CA ILE A 102 23.87 4.72 9.64
C ILE A 102 24.58 4.36 10.96
N ALA A 103 24.84 3.08 11.24
CA ALA A 103 25.41 2.63 12.52
C ALA A 103 26.94 2.41 12.53
N GLY A 104 27.66 2.71 11.44
CA GLY A 104 29.04 2.24 11.22
C GLY A 104 30.17 3.27 11.30
N ALA A 105 29.96 4.48 11.83
CA ALA A 105 31.01 5.52 11.80
C ALA A 105 31.05 6.38 13.08
N ALA A 106 31.30 5.76 14.23
CA ALA A 106 31.82 6.47 15.40
C ALA A 106 32.57 5.50 16.33
N GLY A 107 33.90 5.57 16.33
CA GLY A 107 34.71 4.81 17.30
C GLY A 107 36.16 4.57 16.87
N GLY A 108 36.87 5.61 16.44
CA GLY A 108 38.31 5.60 16.34
C GLY A 108 38.92 6.54 17.37
N THR A 109 39.49 5.97 18.43
CA THR A 109 40.74 6.38 19.13
C THR A 109 41.19 5.21 19.99
#